data_AF-A0A2V8CNA8-F1
#
_entry.id   AF-A0A2V8CNA8-F1
#
_cell.length_a   1.000
_cell.length_b   1.000
_cell.length_c   1.000
_cell.angle_alpha   90.00
_cell.angle_beta   90.00
_cell.angle_gamma   90.00
#
_symmetry.space_group_name_H-M   'P 1'
#
loop_
_entity.id
_entity.type
_entity.pdbx_description
1 polymer ?
#
loop_
_entity_poly.entity_id
_entity_poly.type
_entity_poly.pdbx_seq_one_letter_code
_entity_poly.pdbx_strand_id
1 'polypeptide(L)' 'MVLAFFAAQILDGMFTYVGVISSAVAVAGLGAGLTGVKAVAIGFGMLLHLRRLHTLVALLTAIYVAIAILPWTAIFLFH' A
#
# COMPACT_ATOMS: atom_id res chain seq x y z
N MET A 1 -2.77 0.22 -15.30
CA MET A 1 -3.32 -0.35 -14.05
C MET A 1 -2.20 -0.83 -13.13
N VAL A 2 -1.25 -1.66 -13.61
CA VAL A 2 -0.19 -2.18 -12.73
C VAL A 2 0.73 -1.11 -12.14
N LEU A 3 1.07 -0.05 -12.91
CA LEU A 3 1.84 1.09 -12.38
C LEU A 3 1.08 1.86 -11.30
N ALA A 4 -0.24 2.02 -11.46
CA ALA A 4 -1.08 2.67 -10.45
C ALA A 4 -1.18 1.81 -9.19
N PHE A 5 -1.31 0.49 -9.34
CA PHE A 5 -1.25 -0.45 -8.21
C PHE A 5 0.09 -0.39 -7.49
N PHE A 6 1.19 -0.37 -8.24
CA PHE A 6 2.54 -0.25 -7.69
C PHE A 6 2.72 1.05 -6.89
N ALA A 7 2.32 2.18 -7.46
CA ALA A 7 2.34 3.47 -6.77
C ALA A 7 1.47 3.45 -5.51
N ALA A 8 0.27 2.85 -5.57
CA ALA A 8 -0.61 2.72 -4.42
C ALA A 8 0.02 1.90 -3.29
N GLN A 9 0.77 0.83 -3.63
CA GLN A 9 1.46 0.01 -2.63
C GLN A 9 2.62 0.72 -1.95
N ILE A 10 3.39 1.52 -2.71
CA ILE A 10 4.44 2.36 -2.14
C ILE A 10 3.84 3.39 -1.21
N LEU A 11 2.81 4.11 -1.67
CA LEU A 11 2.20 5.19 -0.91
C LEU A 11 1.59 4.68 0.39
N ASP A 12 0.84 3.58 0.34
CA ASP A 12 0.30 2.95 1.54
C ASP A 12 1.42 2.45 2.49
N GLY A 13 2.52 1.91 1.95
CA GLY A 13 3.68 1.52 2.75
C GLY A 13 4.31 2.70 3.47
N MET A 14 4.51 3.82 2.77
CA MET A 14 5.05 5.04 3.37
C MET A 14 4.14 5.59 4.46
N PHE A 15 2.83 5.68 4.19
CA PHE A 15 1.86 6.19 5.15
C PHE A 15 1.76 5.32 6.39
N THR A 16 1.71 4.00 6.22
CA THR A 16 1.72 3.06 7.34
C THR A 16 2.99 3.20 8.18
N TYR A 17 4.16 3.30 7.54
CA TYR A 17 5.43 3.46 8.25
C TYR A 17 5.47 4.76 9.06
N VAL A 18 5.11 5.90 8.42
CA VAL A 18 5.07 7.22 9.07
C VAL A 18 4.05 7.21 10.20
N GLY A 19 2.85 6.69 9.97
CA GLY A 19 1.79 6.62 10.97
C GLY A 19 2.21 5.84 12.21
N VAL A 20 2.80 4.65 12.04
CA VAL A 20 3.26 3.84 13.18
C VAL A 20 4.37 4.55 13.95
N ILE A 21 5.36 5.15 13.28
CA ILE A 21 6.43 5.88 13.98
C ILE A 21 5.89 7.11 14.70
N SER A 22 4.98 7.86 14.07
CA SER A 22 4.36 9.04 14.66
C SER A 22 3.52 8.72 15.91
N SER A 23 3.00 7.51 16.00
CA SER A 23 2.23 7.03 17.16
C SER A 23 3.09 6.70 18.40
N ALA A 24 4.40 6.93 18.35
CA ALA A 24 5.39 6.54 19.37
C ALA A 24 5.47 5.02 19.64
N VAL A 25 4.87 4.20 18.77
CA VAL A 25 4.92 2.75 18.83
C VAL A 25 6.17 2.25 18.10
N ALA A 26 7.19 1.85 18.85
CA ALA A 26 8.39 1.23 18.30
C ALA A 26 8.15 -0.26 18.03
N VAL A 27 8.07 -0.65 16.75
CA VAL A 27 7.93 -2.06 16.34
C VAL A 27 9.23 -2.54 15.70
N ALA A 28 9.89 -3.48 16.37
CA ALA A 28 11.09 -4.12 15.85
C ALA A 28 10.79 -4.80 14.51
N GLY A 29 11.64 -4.56 13.51
CA GLY A 29 11.48 -5.15 12.19
C GLY A 29 10.38 -4.55 11.32
N LEU A 30 9.71 -3.46 11.75
CA LEU A 30 8.63 -2.83 10.99
C LEU A 30 9.04 -2.53 9.54
N GLY A 31 10.19 -1.88 9.33
CA GLY A 31 10.65 -1.51 7.99
C GLY A 31 10.85 -2.73 7.07
N ALA A 32 11.55 -3.76 7.58
CA ALA A 32 11.82 -4.98 6.81
C ALA A 32 10.54 -5.78 6.55
N GLY A 33 9.69 -5.96 7.56
CA GLY A 33 8.42 -6.66 7.44
C GLY A 33 7.46 -5.95 6.47
N LEU A 34 7.32 -4.63 6.60
CA LEU A 34 6.47 -3.83 5.72
C LEU A 34 6.96 -3.89 4.27
N THR A 35 8.26 -3.74 4.06
CA THR A 35 8.87 -3.85 2.71
C THR A 35 8.60 -5.22 2.10
N GLY A 36 8.78 -6.30 2.88
CA GLY A 36 8.51 -7.66 2.44
C GLY A 36 7.06 -7.87 2.01
N VAL A 37 6.11 -7.45 2.85
CA VAL A 37 4.67 -7.57 2.54
C VAL A 37 4.30 -6.75 1.30
N LYS A 38 4.85 -5.53 1.14
CA LYS A 38 4.62 -4.71 -0.07
C LYS A 38 5.21 -5.34 -1.32
N ALA A 39 6.42 -5.89 -1.25
CA ALA A 39 7.05 -6.58 -2.36
C ALA A 39 6.22 -7.80 -2.81
N VAL A 40 5.72 -8.59 -1.85
CA VAL A 40 4.83 -9.72 -2.12
C VAL A 40 3.52 -9.25 -2.77
N ALA A 41 2.89 -8.21 -2.25
CA ALA A 41 1.65 -7.66 -2.81
C ALA A 41 1.85 -7.15 -4.25
N ILE A 42 2.95 -6.44 -4.51
CA ILE A 42 3.36 -5.99 -5.85
C ILE A 42 3.55 -7.19 -6.79
N GLY A 43 4.26 -8.23 -6.34
CA GLY A 43 4.50 -9.44 -7.11
C GLY A 43 3.19 -10.13 -7.52
N PHE A 44 2.24 -10.28 -6.58
CA PHE A 44 0.92 -10.81 -6.91
C PHE A 44 0.13 -9.91 -7.87
N GLY A 45 0.17 -8.59 -7.68
CA GLY A 45 -0.46 -7.64 -8.62
C GLY A 45 0.11 -7.75 -10.04
N MET A 46 1.43 -7.94 -10.17
CA MET A 46 2.09 -8.20 -11.45
C MET A 46 1.65 -9.54 -12.06
N LEU A 47 1.60 -10.62 -11.27
CA LEU A 47 1.12 -11.93 -11.75
C LEU A 47 -0.32 -11.87 -12.26
N LEU A 48 -1.21 -11.19 -11.53
CA LEU A 48 -2.60 -10.95 -11.98
C LEU A 48 -2.66 -10.17 -13.28
N HIS A 49 -1.81 -9.14 -13.42
CA HIS A 49 -1.70 -8.36 -14.65
C HIS A 49 -1.24 -9.22 -15.84
N LEU A 50 -0.22 -10.07 -15.64
CA LEU A 50 0.28 -10.99 -16.68
C LEU A 50 -0.74 -12.07 -17.08
N ARG A 51 -1.63 -12.46 -16.16
CA ARG A 51 -2.77 -13.35 -16.44
C ARG A 51 -3.96 -12.66 -17.12
N ARG A 52 -3.79 -11.41 -17.58
CA ARG A 52 -4.83 -10.56 -18.20
C ARG A 52 -6.00 -10.21 -17.27
N LEU A 53 -5.86 -10.38 -15.96
CA LEU A 53 -6.87 -10.00 -14.96
C LEU A 53 -6.77 -8.50 -14.61
N HIS A 54 -6.76 -7.65 -15.63
CA HIS A 54 -6.55 -6.20 -15.48
C HIS A 54 -7.62 -5.52 -14.63
N THR A 55 -8.88 -5.99 -14.72
CA THR A 55 -9.99 -5.51 -13.89
C THR A 55 -9.77 -5.79 -12.42
N LEU A 56 -9.20 -6.94 -12.08
CA LEU A 56 -8.92 -7.30 -10.68
C LEU A 56 -7.81 -6.43 -10.09
N VAL A 57 -6.75 -6.16 -10.87
CA VAL A 57 -5.69 -5.22 -10.48
C VAL A 57 -6.24 -3.80 -10.31
N ALA A 58 -7.15 -3.37 -11.20
CA ALA A 58 -7.81 -2.07 -11.08
C ALA A 58 -8.67 -1.97 -9.82
N LEU A 59 -9.46 -3.01 -9.51
CA LEU A 59 -10.27 -3.09 -8.29
C LEU A 59 -9.41 -3.05 -7.03
N LEU A 60 -8.33 -3.84 -6.99
CA LEU A 60 -7.37 -3.82 -5.89
C LEU A 60 -6.75 -2.43 -5.71
N THR A 61 -6.39 -1.76 -6.80
CA THR A 61 -5.86 -0.39 -6.75
C THR A 61 -6.89 0.57 -6.15
N ALA A 62 -8.15 0.50 -6.60
CA ALA A 62 -9.23 1.35 -6.09
C ALA A 62 -9.47 1.12 -4.59
N ILE A 63 -9.45 -0.14 -4.14
CA ILE A 63 -9.56 -0.49 -2.72
C ILE A 63 -8.42 0.11 -1.90
N TYR A 64 -7.17 -0.02 -2.37
CA TYR A 64 -6.02 0.58 -1.69
C TYR A 64 -6.12 2.10 -1.60
N VAL A 65 -6.57 2.75 -2.67
CA VAL A 65 -6.80 4.20 -2.66
C VAL A 65 -7.88 4.57 -1.64
N ALA A 66 -9.01 3.87 -1.64
CA ALA A 66 -10.15 4.21 -0.82
C ALA A 66 -9.97 3.92 0.68
N ILE A 67 -9.34 2.79 1.01
CA ILE A 67 -9.31 2.27 2.39
C ILE A 67 -7.97 2.52 3.08
N ALA A 68 -6.88 2.71 2.33
CA ALA A 68 -5.57 2.92 2.91
C ALA A 68 -5.11 4.36 2.70
N ILE A 69 -5.01 4.80 1.43
CA ILE A 69 -4.46 6.11 1.09
C ILE A 69 -5.35 7.24 1.57
N LEU A 70 -6.65 7.23 1.25
CA LEU A 70 -7.57 8.30 1.63
C LEU A 70 -7.65 8.49 3.17
N PRO A 71 -7.83 7.44 3.99
CA PRO A 71 -7.85 7.59 5.44
C PRO A 71 -6.54 8.14 6.01
N TRP A 72 -5.39 7.63 5.56
CA TRP A 72 -4.10 8.18 5.98
C TRP A 72 -3.93 9.65 5.59
N THR A 73 -4.30 10.04 4.36
CA THR A 73 -4.23 11.45 3.95
C THR A 73 -5.13 12.33 4.79
N ALA A 74 -6.34 11.87 5.14
CA ALA A 74 -7.23 12.62 6.01
C ALA A 74 -6.63 12.78 7.41
N ILE A 75 -6.05 11.72 7.97
CA ILE A 75 -5.36 11.79 9.27
C ILE A 75 -4.21 12.78 9.21
N PHE A 76 -3.33 12.71 8.20
CA PHE A 76 -2.17 13.60 8.12
C PHE A 76 -2.50 15.06 7.83
N LEU A 77 -3.65 15.36 7.22
CA LEU A 77 -4.04 16.73 6.88
C LEU A 77 -4.93 17.38 7.92
N PHE A 78 -5.71 16.59 8.66
CA PHE A 78 -6.76 17.10 9.56
C PHE A 78 -6.54 16.72 11.02
N HIS A 79 -5.45 16.03 11.35
CA HIS A 79 -5.12 15.60 12.70
C HIS A 79 -3.68 15.95 13.07
#